data_AF-A0AAW2TUK9-F1
#
_entry.id   AF-A0AAW2TUK9-F1
#
_cell.length_a   1.000
_cell.length_b   1.000
_cell.length_c   1.000
_cell.angle_alpha   90.00
_cell.angle_beta   90.00
_cell.angle_gamma   90.00
#
_symmetry.space_group_name_H-M   'P 1'
#
loop_
_entity.id
_entity.type
_entity.pdbx_description
1 polymer ?
#
loop_
_entity_poly.entity_id
_entity_poly.type
_entity_poly.pdbx_seq_one_letter_code
_entity_poly.pdbx_strand_id
1 'polypeptide(L)'
;MKNPLRLIFSIPLLIILINPTPTCAHFFPNITSIPSSLIPNATIWAAFGNLVGCRKGQKADGLAKLKEYFQYFGYLNTSYSDFSDDFDDPLEIAVKTYQLNFNLNATGQIDAPTLKRIVVPRCGNPDIVNGTSAMHSGKPSANSTINTVAHYSFFPNRPRWPPSKSQLTYAFLPENQLSDVVKTVFSRAFERWSEVTTLTFTEISSFNTADIRIGFFSREHGDGEPFDGVLGTLAHAFSPPAGRCHFDGEENWVIDGDFLNGAPLSAVDLESVAVHEIGHILGLGHSSVEEAIMYPSISSGTRKVELADDDIMGIQELYGSNPNYNGRSQV
;
A
#
# COMPACT_ATOMS: atom_id res chain seq x y z
N MET A 1 48.84 31.59 -30.70
CA MET A 1 47.52 31.43 -30.03
C MET A 1 47.66 30.30 -29.02
N LYS A 2 47.62 30.60 -27.72
CA LYS A 2 47.74 29.61 -26.63
C LYS A 2 46.33 29.17 -26.20
N ASN A 3 46.06 27.86 -26.21
CA ASN A 3 44.85 27.29 -25.60
C ASN A 3 45.04 27.20 -24.07
N PRO A 4 44.07 27.63 -23.25
CA PRO A 4 44.15 27.44 -21.80
C PRO A 4 43.63 26.04 -21.42
N LEU A 5 44.42 25.31 -20.63
CA LEU A 5 44.03 24.09 -19.95
C LEU A 5 42.96 24.44 -18.89
N ARG A 6 41.75 23.86 -18.99
CA ARG A 6 40.77 23.90 -17.90
C ARG A 6 41.10 22.81 -16.89
N LEU A 7 41.45 23.22 -15.67
CA LEU A 7 41.62 22.33 -14.51
C LEU A 7 40.23 21.94 -14.00
N ILE A 8 39.87 20.65 -14.10
CA ILE A 8 38.63 20.11 -13.52
C ILE A 8 38.96 19.70 -12.09
N PHE A 9 38.46 20.46 -11.11
CA PHE A 9 38.46 20.04 -9.71
C PHE A 9 37.33 19.03 -9.52
N SER A 10 37.67 17.76 -9.33
CA SER A 10 36.71 16.74 -8.92
C SER A 10 36.51 16.87 -7.41
N ILE A 11 35.33 17.33 -6.98
CA ILE A 11 34.93 17.33 -5.57
C ILE A 11 34.43 15.91 -5.28
N PRO A 12 35.03 15.17 -4.33
CA PRO A 12 34.53 13.85 -3.97
C PRO A 12 33.15 14.02 -3.34
N LEU A 13 32.13 13.47 -3.99
CA LEU A 13 30.78 13.35 -3.45
C LEU A 13 30.86 12.39 -2.25
N LEU A 14 30.84 12.95 -1.04
CA LEU A 14 30.73 12.18 0.19
C LEU A 14 29.32 11.57 0.23
N ILE A 15 29.19 10.34 -0.25
CA ILE A 15 27.97 9.55 -0.09
C ILE A 15 27.90 9.19 1.40
N ILE A 16 27.16 9.98 2.16
CA ILE A 16 26.74 9.60 3.51
C ILE A 16 25.82 8.39 3.32
N LEU A 17 26.36 7.19 3.57
CA LEU A 17 25.55 5.98 3.72
C LEU A 17 24.72 6.17 4.99
N ILE A 18 23.53 6.73 4.85
CA ILE A 18 22.53 6.72 5.89
C ILE A 18 22.07 5.27 5.96
N ASN A 19 22.56 4.52 6.94
CA ASN A 19 21.96 3.23 7.25
C ASN A 19 20.52 3.51 7.67
N PRO A 20 19.51 2.88 7.05
CA PRO A 20 18.13 3.07 7.46
C PRO A 20 18.03 2.77 8.94
N THR A 21 17.38 3.63 9.72
CA THR A 21 17.22 3.42 11.16
C THR A 21 15.98 2.56 11.39
N PRO A 22 16.13 1.24 11.63
CA PRO A 22 15.00 0.42 12.05
C PRO A 22 14.42 0.98 13.34
N THR A 23 13.10 0.86 13.48
CA THR A 23 12.39 1.38 14.65
C THR A 23 11.73 0.25 15.44
N CYS A 24 11.45 0.55 16.71
CA CYS A 24 10.59 -0.29 17.52
C CYS A 24 9.14 0.06 17.19
N ALA A 25 8.47 -0.79 16.43
CA ALA A 25 7.06 -0.61 16.11
C ALA A 25 6.17 -0.80 17.35
N HIS A 26 5.02 -0.13 17.36
CA HIS A 26 4.09 -0.15 18.48
C HIS A 26 3.09 -1.29 18.30
N PHE A 27 3.26 -2.38 19.06
CA PHE A 27 2.36 -3.54 19.02
C PHE A 27 1.47 -3.61 20.26
N PHE A 28 0.18 -3.77 20.02
CA PHE A 28 -0.85 -3.82 21.03
C PHE A 28 -1.66 -5.12 20.88
N PRO A 29 -1.84 -5.92 21.95
CA PRO A 29 -2.67 -7.12 21.87
C PRO A 29 -4.07 -6.78 21.36
N ASN A 30 -4.69 -5.74 21.92
CA ASN A 30 -5.98 -5.28 21.46
C ASN A 30 -6.09 -3.76 21.53
N ILE A 31 -7.17 -3.27 20.95
CA ILE A 31 -7.46 -1.84 20.84
C ILE A 31 -7.47 -1.11 22.19
N THR A 32 -8.02 -1.72 23.24
CA THR A 32 -8.12 -1.08 24.56
C THR A 32 -6.77 -0.91 25.26
N SER A 33 -5.73 -1.59 24.75
CA SER A 33 -4.37 -1.46 25.27
C SER A 33 -3.57 -0.29 24.67
N ILE A 34 -4.13 0.42 23.68
CA ILE A 34 -3.49 1.60 23.08
C ILE A 34 -3.57 2.77 24.08
N PRO A 35 -2.43 3.31 24.55
CA PRO A 35 -2.39 4.48 25.42
C PRO A 35 -3.02 5.70 24.74
N SER A 36 -3.78 6.49 25.49
CA SER A 36 -4.40 7.71 24.96
C SER A 36 -3.40 8.73 24.41
N SER A 37 -2.14 8.70 24.87
CA SER A 37 -1.06 9.56 24.35
C SER A 37 -0.62 9.23 22.93
N LEU A 38 -0.93 8.03 22.43
CA LEU A 38 -0.63 7.58 21.07
C LEU A 38 -1.83 7.71 20.13
N ILE A 39 -2.95 8.22 20.63
CA ILE A 39 -4.11 8.58 19.81
C ILE A 39 -3.87 10.01 19.31
N PRO A 40 -3.66 10.22 18.00
CA PRO A 40 -3.36 11.53 17.47
C PRO A 40 -4.57 12.47 17.63
N ASN A 41 -4.31 13.71 18.06
CA ASN A 41 -5.34 14.76 18.13
C ASN A 41 -5.75 15.28 16.74
N ALA A 42 -4.86 15.15 15.75
CA ALA A 42 -5.08 15.46 14.35
C ALA A 42 -4.13 14.61 13.50
N THR A 43 -4.61 14.14 12.34
CA THR A 43 -3.79 13.42 11.36
C THR A 43 -3.19 14.40 10.36
N ILE A 44 -2.18 13.98 9.60
CA ILE A 44 -1.63 14.77 8.47
C ILE A 44 -2.75 15.19 7.50
N TRP A 45 -3.79 14.37 7.39
CA TRP A 45 -4.96 14.56 6.55
C TRP A 45 -5.99 15.54 7.11
N ALA A 46 -5.87 15.99 8.36
CA ALA A 46 -6.73 17.04 8.92
C ALA A 46 -6.65 18.33 8.10
N ALA A 47 -5.51 18.58 7.45
CA ALA A 47 -5.32 19.70 6.53
C ALA A 47 -6.27 19.65 5.32
N PHE A 48 -6.75 18.46 4.93
CA PHE A 48 -7.61 18.31 3.76
C PHE A 48 -9.08 18.56 4.07
N GLY A 49 -9.46 18.66 5.35
CA GLY A 49 -10.84 18.90 5.78
C GLY A 49 -11.49 20.12 5.12
N ASN A 50 -10.71 21.14 4.78
CA ASN A 50 -11.17 22.38 4.14
C ASN A 50 -11.34 22.28 2.62
N LEU A 51 -10.95 21.17 2.00
CA LEU A 51 -10.99 21.00 0.55
C LEU A 51 -12.35 20.53 0.02
N VAL A 52 -13.33 20.26 0.89
CA VAL A 52 -14.66 19.81 0.47
C VAL A 52 -15.33 20.83 -0.44
N GLY A 53 -15.72 20.40 -1.64
CA GLY A 53 -16.37 21.21 -2.66
C GLY A 53 -15.40 21.99 -3.55
N CYS A 54 -14.08 21.89 -3.33
CA CYS A 54 -13.08 22.46 -4.22
C CYS A 54 -13.21 21.89 -5.63
N ARG A 55 -13.12 22.77 -6.62
CA ARG A 55 -13.26 22.48 -8.05
C ARG A 55 -12.39 23.40 -8.89
N LYS A 56 -12.23 23.06 -10.16
CA LYS A 56 -11.41 23.81 -11.11
C LYS A 56 -11.64 25.33 -11.07
N GLY A 57 -10.53 26.07 -11.09
CA GLY A 57 -10.49 27.53 -11.10
C GLY A 57 -10.56 28.16 -9.70
N GLN A 58 -10.61 27.34 -8.65
CA GLN A 58 -10.51 27.79 -7.27
C GLN A 58 -9.09 27.65 -6.74
N LYS A 59 -8.81 28.35 -5.64
CA LYS A 59 -7.59 28.25 -4.87
C LYS A 59 -7.95 27.91 -3.42
N ALA A 60 -7.23 26.97 -2.82
CA ALA A 60 -7.45 26.58 -1.44
C ALA A 60 -6.16 26.02 -0.82
N ASP A 61 -5.84 26.49 0.38
CA ASP A 61 -4.68 26.02 1.13
C ASP A 61 -4.73 24.49 1.31
N GLY A 62 -3.66 23.81 0.90
CA GLY A 62 -3.54 22.35 0.99
C GLY A 62 -3.74 21.62 -0.33
N LEU A 63 -4.18 22.30 -1.40
CA LEU A 63 -4.23 21.69 -2.74
C LEU A 63 -2.85 21.31 -3.26
N ALA A 64 -1.80 22.04 -2.88
CA ALA A 64 -0.41 21.66 -3.16
C ALA A 64 -0.07 20.25 -2.64
N LYS A 65 -0.41 19.98 -1.38
CA LYS A 65 -0.20 18.67 -0.74
C LYS A 65 -1.08 17.58 -1.34
N LEU A 66 -2.31 17.91 -1.73
CA LEU A 66 -3.17 16.96 -2.42
C LEU A 66 -2.62 16.59 -3.81
N LYS A 67 -1.99 17.53 -4.51
CA LYS A 67 -1.27 17.23 -5.75
C LYS A 67 -0.07 16.32 -5.50
N GLU A 68 0.68 16.53 -4.43
CA GLU A 68 1.76 15.60 -4.02
C GLU A 68 1.20 14.18 -3.78
N TYR A 69 0.09 14.06 -3.05
CA TYR A 69 -0.61 12.78 -2.86
C TYR A 69 -1.01 12.12 -4.18
N PHE A 70 -1.65 12.87 -5.08
CA PHE A 70 -2.07 12.33 -6.35
C PHE A 70 -0.90 11.99 -7.26
N GLN A 71 0.23 12.70 -7.19
CA GLN A 71 1.44 12.31 -7.92
C GLN A 71 2.03 11.03 -7.33
N TYR A 72 2.12 10.94 -6.01
CA TYR A 72 2.64 9.77 -5.29
C TYR A 72 1.88 8.49 -5.67
N PHE A 73 0.54 8.52 -5.64
CA PHE A 73 -0.28 7.37 -6.01
C PHE A 73 -0.52 7.20 -7.52
N GLY A 74 0.11 8.03 -8.36
CA GLY A 74 0.15 7.88 -9.83
C GLY A 74 -1.01 8.50 -10.61
N TYR A 75 -1.88 9.28 -9.96
CA TYR A 75 -2.98 10.01 -10.59
C TYR A 75 -2.53 11.30 -11.28
N LEU A 76 -1.44 11.91 -10.82
CA LEU A 76 -0.72 12.97 -11.53
C LEU A 76 0.58 12.41 -12.12
N ASN A 77 0.94 12.89 -13.31
CA ASN A 77 2.16 12.47 -13.99
C ASN A 77 3.41 12.85 -13.15
N THR A 78 4.46 12.03 -13.19
CA THR A 78 5.75 12.33 -12.56
C THR A 78 6.44 13.57 -13.14
N SER A 79 6.08 13.97 -14.37
CA SER A 79 6.54 15.24 -14.97
C SER A 79 5.75 16.47 -14.49
N TYR A 80 4.66 16.28 -13.74
CA TYR A 80 3.91 17.36 -13.14
C TYR A 80 4.76 18.08 -12.09
N SER A 81 4.77 19.42 -12.14
CA SER A 81 5.66 20.26 -11.35
C SER A 81 4.98 21.48 -10.72
N ASP A 82 3.70 21.70 -11.01
CA ASP A 82 2.94 22.82 -10.45
C ASP A 82 2.26 22.45 -9.14
N PHE A 83 3.01 22.49 -8.04
CA PHE A 83 2.48 22.27 -6.69
C PHE A 83 1.96 23.56 -6.05
N SER A 84 1.36 24.45 -6.82
CA SER A 84 0.57 25.56 -6.28
C SER A 84 -0.74 25.08 -5.66
N ASP A 85 -1.33 25.91 -4.81
CA ASP A 85 -2.67 25.69 -4.25
C ASP A 85 -3.82 25.98 -5.23
N ASP A 86 -3.53 26.07 -6.54
CA ASP A 86 -4.55 26.28 -7.57
C ASP A 86 -5.14 24.94 -8.04
N PHE A 87 -6.46 24.87 -8.13
CA PHE A 87 -7.16 23.72 -8.71
C PHE A 87 -7.16 23.83 -10.23
N ASP A 88 -6.19 23.18 -10.86
CA ASP A 88 -5.92 23.21 -12.29
C ASP A 88 -6.56 22.04 -13.06
N ASP A 89 -6.41 22.06 -14.39
CA ASP A 89 -6.93 21.00 -15.28
C ASP A 89 -6.34 19.61 -14.95
N PRO A 90 -5.02 19.46 -14.71
CA PRO A 90 -4.44 18.18 -14.28
C PRO A 90 -5.05 17.64 -12.98
N LEU A 91 -5.25 18.48 -11.95
CA LEU A 91 -5.88 18.03 -10.72
C LEU A 91 -7.34 17.58 -10.93
N GLU A 92 -8.11 18.27 -11.78
CA GLU A 92 -9.47 17.85 -12.12
C GLU A 92 -9.49 16.44 -12.75
N ILE A 93 -8.55 16.15 -13.65
CA ILE A 93 -8.39 14.84 -14.28
C ILE A 93 -7.97 13.77 -13.24
N ALA A 94 -7.03 14.10 -12.36
CA ALA A 94 -6.57 13.21 -11.30
C ALA A 94 -7.72 12.85 -10.35
N VAL A 95 -8.51 13.83 -9.91
CA VAL A 95 -9.68 13.62 -9.05
C VAL A 95 -10.72 12.73 -9.73
N LYS A 96 -11.05 12.97 -11.02
CA LYS A 96 -11.98 12.09 -11.76
C LYS A 96 -11.48 10.65 -11.84
N THR A 97 -10.19 10.47 -12.10
CA THR A 97 -9.57 9.16 -12.21
C THR A 97 -9.58 8.43 -10.86
N TYR A 98 -9.25 9.14 -9.78
CA TYR A 98 -9.35 8.62 -8.42
C TYR A 98 -10.78 8.18 -8.09
N GLN A 99 -11.76 9.04 -8.36
CA GLN A 99 -13.17 8.74 -8.13
C GLN A 99 -13.59 7.46 -8.88
N LEU A 100 -13.17 7.29 -10.14
CA LEU A 100 -13.47 6.07 -10.90
C LEU A 100 -12.84 4.83 -10.27
N ASN A 101 -11.55 4.87 -9.92
CA ASN A 101 -10.83 3.74 -9.33
C ASN A 101 -11.46 3.28 -8.00
N PHE A 102 -12.01 4.21 -7.22
CA PHE A 102 -12.66 3.95 -5.94
C PHE A 102 -14.20 3.82 -6.04
N ASN A 103 -14.74 3.64 -7.26
CA ASN A 103 -16.17 3.48 -7.56
C ASN A 103 -17.07 4.62 -7.04
N LEU A 104 -16.54 5.83 -6.97
CA LEU A 104 -17.26 7.06 -6.64
C LEU A 104 -17.85 7.70 -7.92
N ASN A 105 -18.71 8.70 -7.72
CA ASN A 105 -19.18 9.53 -8.82
C ASN A 105 -18.03 10.41 -9.33
N ALA A 106 -17.70 10.29 -10.62
CA ALA A 106 -16.61 11.02 -11.27
C ALA A 106 -16.96 12.50 -11.54
N THR A 107 -17.15 13.28 -10.48
CA THR A 107 -17.51 14.70 -10.53
C THR A 107 -16.34 15.60 -10.93
N GLY A 108 -15.10 15.17 -10.67
CA GLY A 108 -13.89 16.00 -10.79
C GLY A 108 -13.78 17.10 -9.74
N GLN A 109 -14.61 17.03 -8.71
CA GLN A 109 -14.59 17.94 -7.56
C GLN A 109 -14.18 17.13 -6.33
N ILE A 110 -13.54 17.77 -5.36
CA ILE A 110 -13.22 17.14 -4.08
C ILE A 110 -14.50 17.14 -3.23
N ASP A 111 -15.48 16.33 -3.60
CA ASP A 111 -16.72 16.19 -2.84
C ASP A 111 -16.50 15.39 -1.55
N ALA A 112 -17.49 15.43 -0.65
CA ALA A 112 -17.37 14.80 0.67
C ALA A 112 -17.05 13.28 0.60
N PRO A 113 -17.66 12.48 -0.29
CA PRO A 113 -17.25 11.08 -0.48
C PRO A 113 -15.80 10.91 -0.93
N THR A 114 -15.34 11.75 -1.87
CA THR A 114 -13.94 11.73 -2.36
C THR A 114 -12.97 12.03 -1.24
N LEU A 115 -13.20 13.11 -0.49
CA LEU A 115 -12.33 13.47 0.62
C LEU A 115 -12.35 12.39 1.71
N LYS A 116 -13.53 11.86 2.04
CA LYS A 116 -13.67 10.78 3.03
C LYS A 116 -12.81 9.57 2.65
N ARG A 117 -12.67 9.25 1.36
CA ARG A 117 -11.81 8.15 0.88
C ARG A 117 -10.32 8.51 0.95
N ILE A 118 -9.93 9.71 0.52
CA ILE A 118 -8.53 10.17 0.51
C ILE A 118 -7.89 10.07 1.90
N VAL A 119 -8.65 10.40 2.94
CA VAL A 119 -8.15 10.43 4.32
C VAL A 119 -8.18 9.08 5.05
N VAL A 120 -8.63 8.01 4.38
CA VAL A 120 -8.57 6.65 4.95
C VAL A 120 -7.14 6.12 4.83
N PRO A 121 -6.57 5.52 5.90
CA PRO A 121 -5.28 4.85 5.83
C PRO A 121 -5.24 3.79 4.72
N ARG A 122 -4.08 3.62 4.10
CA ARG A 122 -3.94 2.81 2.89
C ARG A 122 -2.53 2.25 2.71
N CYS A 123 -2.42 1.30 1.77
CA CYS A 123 -1.14 0.87 1.20
C CYS A 123 -0.46 2.02 0.45
N GLY A 124 0.87 2.06 0.54
CA GLY A 124 1.76 3.04 -0.08
C GLY A 124 2.10 2.74 -1.54
N ASN A 125 1.77 1.56 -2.05
CA ASN A 125 1.96 1.26 -3.46
C ASN A 125 1.08 2.18 -4.34
N PRO A 126 1.59 2.68 -5.47
CA PRO A 126 0.81 3.51 -6.38
C PRO A 126 -0.34 2.73 -7.01
N ASP A 127 -1.50 3.38 -7.11
CA ASP A 127 -2.67 2.81 -7.79
C ASP A 127 -2.43 2.72 -9.30
N ILE A 128 -1.71 3.69 -9.87
CA ILE A 128 -1.44 3.78 -11.30
C ILE A 128 0.07 3.88 -11.54
N VAL A 129 0.67 2.80 -12.06
CA VAL A 129 2.07 2.78 -12.47
C VAL A 129 2.17 3.01 -13.96
N ASN A 130 2.76 4.15 -14.37
CA ASN A 130 2.99 4.52 -15.77
C ASN A 130 1.72 4.42 -16.65
N GLY A 131 0.54 4.68 -16.09
CA GLY A 131 -0.74 4.61 -16.80
C GLY A 131 -1.24 3.19 -17.14
N THR A 132 -0.63 2.14 -16.59
CA THR A 132 -0.91 0.74 -16.98
C THR A 132 -1.66 -0.10 -15.95
N SER A 133 -1.65 0.27 -14.67
CA SER A 133 -2.25 -0.52 -13.57
C SER A 133 -3.55 0.06 -13.02
N ALA A 134 -4.35 0.77 -13.83
CA ALA A 134 -5.58 1.38 -13.33
C ALA A 134 -6.51 0.32 -12.72
N MET A 135 -6.86 0.48 -11.44
CA MET A 135 -7.91 -0.30 -10.78
C MET A 135 -9.17 -0.23 -11.65
N HIS A 136 -9.52 -1.33 -12.32
CA HIS A 136 -10.57 -1.31 -13.35
C HIS A 136 -11.91 -0.98 -12.67
N SER A 137 -12.38 0.27 -12.80
CA SER A 137 -13.70 0.64 -12.32
C SER A 137 -14.72 -0.26 -13.03
N GLY A 138 -15.50 -1.02 -12.27
CA GLY A 138 -16.34 -2.11 -12.79
C GLY A 138 -17.51 -1.71 -13.67
N LYS A 139 -17.47 -0.55 -14.35
CA LYS A 139 -18.50 -0.16 -15.31
C LYS A 139 -18.23 -0.86 -16.65
N PRO A 140 -19.13 -1.77 -17.11
CA PRO A 140 -18.98 -2.39 -18.41
C PRO A 140 -18.93 -1.31 -19.49
N SER A 141 -18.02 -1.46 -20.45
CA SER A 141 -18.16 -0.77 -21.72
C SER A 141 -19.52 -1.17 -22.32
N ALA A 142 -20.32 -0.20 -22.76
CA ALA A 142 -21.68 -0.40 -23.27
C ALA A 142 -21.79 -1.36 -24.47
N ASN A 143 -20.65 -1.86 -24.99
CA ASN A 143 -20.54 -2.79 -26.12
C ASN A 143 -20.00 -4.19 -25.75
N SER A 144 -19.83 -4.55 -24.48
CA SER A 144 -19.37 -5.91 -24.11
C SER A 144 -20.54 -6.85 -23.83
N THR A 145 -20.62 -7.95 -24.60
CA THR A 145 -21.63 -9.01 -24.46
C THR A 145 -21.22 -10.12 -23.47
N ILE A 146 -20.11 -9.94 -22.73
CA ILE A 146 -19.60 -10.91 -21.74
C ILE A 146 -19.45 -10.20 -20.38
N ASN A 147 -20.32 -10.56 -19.43
CA ASN A 147 -20.37 -10.02 -18.07
C ASN A 147 -19.41 -10.75 -17.11
N THR A 148 -18.10 -10.72 -17.38
CA THR A 148 -17.07 -11.10 -16.39
C THR A 148 -15.87 -10.18 -16.58
N VAL A 149 -15.96 -8.95 -16.05
CA VAL A 149 -14.79 -8.07 -15.99
C VAL A 149 -14.00 -8.49 -14.75
N ALA A 150 -12.80 -9.05 -14.94
CA ALA A 150 -11.88 -9.24 -13.83
C ALA A 150 -11.55 -7.86 -13.21
N HIS A 151 -11.70 -7.72 -11.89
CA HIS A 151 -11.43 -6.46 -11.20
C HIS A 151 -10.03 -6.42 -10.56
N TYR A 152 -9.42 -7.58 -10.34
CA TYR A 152 -8.03 -7.72 -9.95
C TYR A 152 -7.08 -7.11 -10.99
N SER A 153 -5.94 -6.65 -10.51
CA SER A 153 -4.89 -6.10 -11.35
C SER A 153 -3.53 -6.73 -11.02
N PHE A 154 -2.52 -6.40 -11.82
CA PHE A 154 -1.14 -6.82 -11.61
C PHE A 154 -0.23 -5.60 -11.76
N PHE A 155 0.94 -5.65 -11.14
CA PHE A 155 2.01 -4.72 -11.48
C PHE A 155 2.38 -4.81 -12.98
N PRO A 156 2.96 -3.74 -13.56
CA PRO A 156 3.44 -3.77 -14.94
C PRO A 156 4.33 -4.98 -15.20
N ASN A 157 4.11 -5.63 -16.35
CA ASN A 157 4.77 -6.88 -16.76
C ASN A 157 4.34 -8.15 -16.00
N ARG A 158 3.30 -8.09 -15.14
CA ARG A 158 2.73 -9.24 -14.42
C ARG A 158 3.80 -10.08 -13.70
N PRO A 159 4.62 -9.44 -12.83
CA PRO A 159 5.72 -10.13 -12.17
C PRO A 159 5.19 -11.29 -11.31
N ARG A 160 5.93 -12.40 -11.32
CA ARG A 160 5.66 -13.58 -10.50
C ARG A 160 6.95 -14.26 -10.11
N TRP A 161 6.92 -15.04 -9.03
CA TRP A 161 8.05 -15.89 -8.68
C TRP A 161 8.32 -16.93 -9.78
N PRO A 162 9.58 -17.31 -10.01
CA PRO A 162 9.93 -18.28 -11.06
C PRO A 162 9.13 -19.59 -10.91
N PRO A 163 8.67 -20.23 -12.01
CA PRO A 163 7.91 -21.48 -11.93
C PRO A 163 8.63 -22.61 -11.18
N SER A 164 9.96 -22.58 -11.13
CA SER A 164 10.78 -23.54 -10.38
C SER A 164 10.78 -23.30 -8.86
N LYS A 165 10.13 -22.24 -8.38
CA LYS A 165 10.21 -21.77 -7.00
C LYS A 165 8.82 -21.69 -6.37
N SER A 166 8.30 -22.84 -5.97
CA SER A 166 7.05 -22.96 -5.22
C SER A 166 7.23 -22.86 -3.70
N GLN A 167 8.45 -23.05 -3.19
CA GLN A 167 8.79 -22.86 -1.79
C GLN A 167 9.50 -21.52 -1.62
N LEU A 168 8.81 -20.56 -1.03
CA LEU A 168 9.32 -19.22 -0.75
C LEU A 168 9.73 -19.14 0.72
N THR A 169 10.89 -18.55 0.96
CA THR A 169 11.38 -18.27 2.31
C THR A 169 11.09 -16.83 2.68
N TYR A 170 10.71 -16.57 3.92
CA TYR A 170 10.57 -15.22 4.46
C TYR A 170 11.38 -15.04 5.73
N ALA A 171 11.80 -13.81 6.00
CA ALA A 171 12.53 -13.46 7.21
C ALA A 171 12.24 -12.01 7.62
N PHE A 172 12.40 -11.76 8.92
CA PHE A 172 12.22 -10.43 9.52
C PHE A 172 13.56 -9.75 9.72
N LEU A 173 13.59 -8.42 9.55
CA LEU A 173 14.76 -7.60 9.83
C LEU A 173 15.15 -7.77 11.32
N PRO A 174 16.33 -8.33 11.64
CA PRO A 174 16.68 -8.68 13.01
C PRO A 174 16.65 -7.49 13.98
N GLU A 175 16.97 -6.30 13.50
CA GLU A 175 17.02 -5.07 14.27
C GLU A 175 15.65 -4.65 14.83
N ASN A 176 14.54 -5.03 14.18
CA ASN A 176 13.20 -4.77 14.69
C ASN A 176 12.86 -5.63 15.92
N GLN A 177 13.60 -6.71 16.18
CA GLN A 177 13.44 -7.57 17.37
C GLN A 177 11.99 -8.02 17.62
N LEU A 178 11.28 -8.41 16.55
CA LEU A 178 9.88 -8.81 16.62
C LEU A 178 9.71 -10.05 17.52
N SER A 179 8.71 -10.00 18.40
CA SER A 179 8.32 -11.14 19.24
C SER A 179 7.67 -12.26 18.41
N ASP A 180 7.70 -13.48 18.92
CA ASP A 180 7.08 -14.64 18.25
C ASP A 180 5.56 -14.46 18.04
N VAL A 181 4.90 -13.70 18.92
CA VAL A 181 3.46 -13.37 18.78
C VAL A 181 3.23 -12.52 17.52
N VAL A 182 4.05 -11.49 17.31
CA VAL A 182 3.98 -10.65 16.11
C VAL A 182 4.30 -11.47 14.86
N LYS A 183 5.35 -12.30 14.90
CA LYS A 183 5.70 -13.19 13.77
C LYS A 183 4.59 -14.18 13.42
N THR A 184 3.85 -14.67 14.41
CA THR A 184 2.69 -15.56 14.19
C THR A 184 1.60 -14.88 13.35
N VAL A 185 1.41 -13.56 13.47
CA VAL A 185 0.47 -12.81 12.62
C VAL A 185 0.84 -12.96 11.14
N PHE A 186 2.12 -12.82 10.81
CA PHE A 186 2.61 -13.00 9.44
C PHE A 186 2.50 -14.46 8.97
N SER A 187 2.75 -15.44 9.85
CA SER A 187 2.53 -16.85 9.52
C SER A 187 1.08 -17.11 9.08
N ARG A 188 0.09 -16.58 9.82
CA ARG A 188 -1.33 -16.66 9.43
C ARG A 188 -1.61 -15.94 8.12
N ALA A 189 -0.97 -14.80 7.89
CA ALA A 189 -1.15 -14.04 6.65
C ALA A 189 -0.61 -14.81 5.41
N PHE A 190 0.56 -15.45 5.53
CA PHE A 190 1.09 -16.33 4.49
C PHE A 190 0.25 -17.59 4.29
N GLU A 191 -0.30 -18.16 5.37
CA GLU A 191 -1.14 -19.35 5.33
C GLU A 191 -2.34 -19.14 4.40
N ARG A 192 -3.05 -18.01 4.53
CA ARG A 192 -4.19 -17.67 3.66
C ARG A 192 -3.86 -17.70 2.18
N TRP A 193 -2.71 -17.15 1.79
CA TRP A 193 -2.28 -17.20 0.39
C TRP A 193 -1.85 -18.61 -0.03
N SER A 194 -1.26 -19.41 0.88
CA SER A 194 -0.89 -20.80 0.59
C SER A 194 -2.11 -21.72 0.43
N GLU A 195 -3.23 -21.42 1.08
CA GLU A 195 -4.47 -22.18 0.94
C GLU A 195 -5.03 -22.13 -0.48
N VAL A 196 -4.87 -21.00 -1.16
CA VAL A 196 -5.48 -20.76 -2.49
C VAL A 196 -4.49 -20.85 -3.65
N THR A 197 -3.19 -21.03 -3.37
CA THR A 197 -2.12 -21.15 -4.37
C THR A 197 -1.32 -22.45 -4.25
N THR A 198 -0.46 -22.72 -5.23
CA THR A 198 0.51 -23.83 -5.15
C THR A 198 1.78 -23.49 -4.37
N LEU A 199 1.86 -22.28 -3.79
CA LEU A 199 3.03 -21.79 -3.07
C LEU A 199 3.00 -22.21 -1.60
N THR A 200 4.18 -22.41 -1.02
CA THR A 200 4.36 -22.63 0.42
C THR A 200 5.38 -21.65 0.96
N PHE A 201 5.21 -21.23 2.21
CA PHE A 201 6.03 -20.21 2.84
C PHE A 201 6.70 -20.75 4.10
N THR A 202 8.00 -20.48 4.25
CA THR A 202 8.79 -20.94 5.40
C THR A 202 9.58 -19.78 6.00
N GLU A 203 9.39 -19.52 7.30
CA GLU A 203 10.24 -18.57 8.03
C GLU A 203 11.67 -19.13 8.12
N ILE A 204 12.66 -18.29 7.82
CA ILE A 204 14.08 -18.57 8.06
C ILE A 204 14.72 -17.46 8.88
N SER A 205 15.80 -17.76 9.59
CA SER A 205 16.53 -16.78 10.40
C SER A 205 17.43 -15.85 9.57
N SER A 206 17.82 -16.27 8.37
CA SER A 206 18.79 -15.53 7.53
C SER A 206 18.08 -14.50 6.65
N PHE A 207 17.92 -13.28 7.17
CA PHE A 207 17.27 -12.16 6.48
C PHE A 207 17.83 -11.89 5.08
N ASN A 208 19.16 -11.87 4.94
CA ASN A 208 19.80 -11.51 3.67
C ASN A 208 19.62 -12.57 2.57
N THR A 209 19.33 -13.82 2.93
CA THR A 209 19.14 -14.91 1.97
C THR A 209 17.68 -15.31 1.76
N ALA A 210 16.75 -14.72 2.52
CA ALA A 210 15.34 -14.95 2.33
C ALA A 210 14.85 -14.38 0.99
N ASP A 211 13.86 -15.04 0.41
CA ASP A 211 13.21 -14.55 -0.81
C ASP A 211 12.36 -13.32 -0.50
N ILE A 212 11.70 -13.35 0.66
CA ILE A 212 10.81 -12.31 1.16
C ILE A 212 11.43 -11.71 2.43
N ARG A 213 11.62 -10.40 2.45
CA ARG A 213 12.25 -9.65 3.55
C ARG A 213 11.25 -8.64 4.10
N ILE A 214 10.92 -8.81 5.37
CA ILE A 214 9.92 -8.00 6.07
C ILE A 214 10.62 -7.12 7.10
N GLY A 215 10.29 -5.84 7.15
CA GLY A 215 10.83 -4.92 8.15
C GLY A 215 9.87 -3.79 8.51
N PHE A 216 10.07 -3.22 9.70
CA PHE A 216 9.38 -2.03 10.17
C PHE A 216 10.35 -0.86 10.15
N PHE A 217 9.93 0.24 9.53
CA PHE A 217 10.75 1.44 9.33
C PHE A 217 9.94 2.68 9.64
N SER A 218 10.60 3.81 9.83
CA SER A 218 9.91 5.08 10.03
C SER A 218 10.51 6.12 9.11
N ARG A 219 9.65 6.98 8.54
CA ARG A 219 10.05 8.10 7.68
C ARG A 219 10.95 7.63 6.52
N GLU A 220 11.98 8.39 6.19
CA GLU A 220 12.97 8.01 5.18
C GLU A 220 13.76 6.77 5.62
N HIS A 221 13.71 5.73 4.79
CA HIS A 221 14.33 4.44 5.08
C HIS A 221 15.06 3.83 3.87
N GLY A 222 15.49 4.66 2.92
CA GLY A 222 16.53 4.32 1.95
C GLY A 222 16.06 3.64 0.68
N ASP A 223 14.75 3.56 0.44
CA ASP A 223 14.16 3.04 -0.80
C ASP A 223 13.48 4.12 -1.65
N GLY A 224 13.46 5.38 -1.19
CA GLY A 224 12.85 6.51 -1.88
C GLY A 224 11.34 6.66 -1.64
N GLU A 225 10.76 5.82 -0.78
CA GLU A 225 9.33 5.79 -0.45
C GLU A 225 9.15 6.05 1.07
N PRO A 226 9.40 7.28 1.56
CA PRO A 226 9.37 7.56 3.00
C PRO A 226 7.97 7.42 3.60
N PHE A 227 7.88 6.85 4.80
CA PHE A 227 6.61 6.81 5.55
C PHE A 227 6.20 8.17 6.11
N ASP A 228 4.90 8.36 6.31
CA ASP A 228 4.28 9.61 6.78
C ASP A 228 3.92 9.61 8.27
N GLY A 229 4.20 8.53 8.99
CA GLY A 229 3.95 8.41 10.42
C GLY A 229 2.54 7.91 10.71
N VAL A 230 2.01 8.22 11.89
CA VAL A 230 0.70 7.70 12.32
C VAL A 230 -0.42 8.01 11.33
N LEU A 231 -0.98 6.96 10.74
CA LEU A 231 -1.99 6.91 9.69
C LEU A 231 -1.56 7.57 8.39
N GLY A 232 -2.22 7.17 7.30
CA GLY A 232 -1.85 7.58 5.95
C GLY A 232 -1.32 6.37 5.22
N THR A 233 -0.01 6.29 5.03
CA THR A 233 0.65 5.14 4.41
C THR A 233 1.07 4.12 5.47
N LEU A 234 0.38 2.98 5.48
CA LEU A 234 0.57 1.93 6.50
C LEU A 234 1.77 1.02 6.23
N ALA A 235 2.00 0.70 4.96
CA ALA A 235 2.99 -0.25 4.49
C ALA A 235 3.14 -0.12 2.97
N HIS A 236 4.21 -0.71 2.43
CA HIS A 236 4.37 -0.93 0.99
C HIS A 236 5.21 -2.16 0.70
N ALA A 237 5.04 -2.71 -0.50
CA ALA A 237 5.70 -3.94 -0.91
C ALA A 237 6.24 -3.87 -2.35
N PHE A 238 7.29 -4.66 -2.58
CA PHE A 238 7.98 -4.73 -3.87
C PHE A 238 7.70 -6.09 -4.50
N SER A 239 7.05 -6.06 -5.67
CA SER A 239 6.63 -7.23 -6.42
C SER A 239 7.79 -8.19 -6.75
N PRO A 240 7.51 -9.46 -7.12
CA PRO A 240 8.55 -10.42 -7.48
C PRO A 240 9.53 -9.91 -8.56
N PRO A 241 10.80 -10.31 -8.51
CA PRO A 241 11.44 -11.12 -7.48
C PRO A 241 12.07 -10.28 -6.35
N ALA A 242 11.71 -8.99 -6.23
CA ALA A 242 12.35 -8.11 -5.25
C ALA A 242 12.04 -8.56 -3.82
N GLY A 243 10.80 -8.94 -3.54
CA GLY A 243 10.40 -9.63 -2.31
C GLY A 243 10.74 -8.83 -1.05
N ARG A 244 10.48 -7.53 -1.05
CA ARG A 244 10.64 -6.68 0.14
C ARG A 244 9.27 -6.16 0.54
N CYS A 245 9.03 -6.05 1.85
CA CYS A 245 7.80 -5.52 2.39
C CYS A 245 8.13 -4.72 3.65
N HIS A 246 7.72 -3.47 3.65
CA HIS A 246 8.03 -2.50 4.68
C HIS A 246 6.72 -2.06 5.34
N PHE A 247 6.72 -1.99 6.66
CA PHE A 247 5.59 -1.50 7.47
C PHE A 247 6.02 -0.21 8.17
N ASP A 248 5.10 0.75 8.30
CA ASP A 248 5.39 1.94 9.10
C ASP A 248 5.44 1.56 10.60
N GLY A 249 6.60 1.74 11.20
CA GLY A 249 6.86 1.49 12.60
C GLY A 249 6.27 2.56 13.53
N GLU A 250 5.78 3.68 13.01
CA GLU A 250 5.09 4.69 13.82
C GLU A 250 3.61 4.36 14.05
N GLU A 251 3.07 3.34 13.39
CA GLU A 251 1.65 2.95 13.52
C GLU A 251 1.35 2.18 14.79
N ASN A 252 0.10 2.29 15.26
CA ASN A 252 -0.40 1.52 16.40
C ASN A 252 -0.98 0.18 15.91
N TRP A 253 -0.12 -0.81 15.76
CA TRP A 253 -0.44 -2.14 15.27
C TRP A 253 -1.16 -2.97 16.32
N VAL A 254 -2.39 -3.39 16.02
CA VAL A 254 -3.15 -4.35 16.80
C VAL A 254 -2.89 -5.76 16.26
N ILE A 255 -2.58 -6.71 17.16
CA ILE A 255 -2.13 -8.06 16.79
C ILE A 255 -3.11 -9.19 17.17
N ASP A 256 -4.03 -8.95 18.11
CA ASP A 256 -5.12 -9.88 18.45
C ASP A 256 -6.47 -9.30 17.99
N GLY A 257 -7.19 -10.10 17.19
CA GLY A 257 -8.28 -9.66 16.31
C GLY A 257 -9.63 -9.32 16.94
N ASP A 258 -9.67 -8.74 18.14
CA ASP A 258 -10.93 -8.31 18.76
C ASP A 258 -11.18 -6.82 18.51
N PHE A 259 -11.69 -6.52 17.31
CA PHE A 259 -12.04 -5.17 16.88
C PHE A 259 -13.44 -4.82 17.35
N LEU A 260 -13.52 -4.24 18.55
CA LEU A 260 -14.77 -3.72 19.08
C LEU A 260 -15.20 -2.43 18.36
N ASN A 261 -16.51 -2.27 18.18
CA ASN A 261 -17.12 -1.01 17.75
C ASN A 261 -16.71 0.12 18.70
N GLY A 262 -16.06 1.17 18.18
CA GLY A 262 -15.57 2.31 18.98
C GLY A 262 -14.05 2.39 19.14
N ALA A 263 -13.29 1.76 18.25
CA ALA A 263 -11.83 1.81 18.23
C ALA A 263 -11.27 3.25 18.24
N PRO A 264 -10.11 3.52 18.88
CA PRO A 264 -9.28 4.68 18.64
C PRO A 264 -9.10 4.87 17.14
N LEU A 265 -9.16 6.12 16.70
CA LEU A 265 -9.01 6.49 15.30
C LEU A 265 -7.65 6.05 14.70
N SER A 266 -6.68 5.62 15.51
CA SER A 266 -5.34 5.19 15.08
C SER A 266 -5.04 3.70 15.16
N ALA A 267 -5.99 2.85 15.55
CA ALA A 267 -5.76 1.41 15.64
C ALA A 267 -5.80 0.74 14.25
N VAL A 268 -4.74 0.01 13.89
CA VAL A 268 -4.59 -0.69 12.60
C VAL A 268 -4.37 -2.17 12.82
N ASP A 269 -5.15 -3.03 12.16
CA ASP A 269 -4.96 -4.48 12.22
C ASP A 269 -3.73 -4.91 11.42
N LEU A 270 -2.72 -5.46 12.10
CA LEU A 270 -1.48 -5.88 11.45
C LEU A 270 -1.72 -7.02 10.46
N GLU A 271 -2.61 -7.96 10.79
CA GLU A 271 -2.88 -9.12 9.94
C GLU A 271 -3.50 -8.69 8.61
N SER A 272 -4.46 -7.76 8.63
CA SER A 272 -5.13 -7.24 7.44
C SER A 272 -4.12 -6.59 6.48
N VAL A 273 -3.24 -5.73 7.01
CA VAL A 273 -2.20 -5.09 6.20
C VAL A 273 -1.19 -6.14 5.71
N ALA A 274 -0.78 -7.09 6.55
CA ALA A 274 0.14 -8.14 6.12
C ALA A 274 -0.43 -9.02 5.00
N VAL A 275 -1.71 -9.42 5.07
CA VAL A 275 -2.34 -10.19 3.99
C VAL A 275 -2.36 -9.37 2.70
N HIS A 276 -2.70 -8.08 2.76
CA HIS A 276 -2.66 -7.18 1.60
C HIS A 276 -1.25 -7.09 0.98
N GLU A 277 -0.24 -6.75 1.78
CA GLU A 277 1.12 -6.57 1.28
C GLU A 277 1.72 -7.87 0.72
N ILE A 278 1.37 -9.03 1.29
CA ILE A 278 1.78 -10.32 0.73
C ILE A 278 1.19 -10.52 -0.67
N GLY A 279 -0.03 -10.06 -0.95
CA GLY A 279 -0.58 -10.07 -2.31
C GLY A 279 0.30 -9.34 -3.31
N HIS A 280 0.86 -8.18 -2.91
CA HIS A 280 1.85 -7.46 -3.71
C HIS A 280 3.18 -8.22 -3.87
N ILE A 281 3.68 -8.83 -2.80
CA ILE A 281 4.87 -9.71 -2.82
C ILE A 281 4.67 -10.90 -3.76
N LEU A 282 3.43 -11.29 -4.04
CA LEU A 282 3.09 -12.33 -5.00
C LEU A 282 2.78 -11.81 -6.41
N GLY A 283 2.67 -10.49 -6.59
CA GLY A 283 2.55 -9.85 -7.91
C GLY A 283 1.18 -9.25 -8.23
N LEU A 284 0.22 -9.32 -7.30
CA LEU A 284 -1.07 -8.64 -7.45
C LEU A 284 -0.90 -7.13 -7.34
N GLY A 285 -1.65 -6.37 -8.13
CA GLY A 285 -1.86 -4.94 -7.93
C GLY A 285 -3.12 -4.69 -7.10
N HIS A 286 -3.46 -3.42 -6.90
CA HIS A 286 -4.68 -3.06 -6.19
C HIS A 286 -5.96 -3.46 -6.94
N SER A 287 -7.02 -3.75 -6.20
CA SER A 287 -8.37 -4.00 -6.70
C SER A 287 -9.28 -2.79 -6.49
N SER A 288 -10.23 -2.58 -7.39
CA SER A 288 -11.32 -1.61 -7.20
C SER A 288 -12.47 -2.14 -6.33
N VAL A 289 -12.46 -3.44 -5.98
CA VAL A 289 -13.51 -4.10 -5.18
C VAL A 289 -13.27 -3.86 -3.70
N GLU A 290 -14.17 -3.13 -3.03
CA GLU A 290 -13.98 -2.72 -1.63
C GLU A 290 -13.90 -3.89 -0.65
N GLU A 291 -14.47 -5.04 -1.00
CA GLU A 291 -14.43 -6.27 -0.22
C GLU A 291 -13.14 -7.08 -0.43
N ALA A 292 -12.38 -6.85 -1.50
CA ALA A 292 -11.16 -7.59 -1.83
C ALA A 292 -9.98 -7.18 -0.93
N ILE A 293 -9.15 -8.12 -0.45
CA ILE A 293 -8.00 -7.78 0.39
C ILE A 293 -7.07 -6.79 -0.32
N MET A 294 -6.94 -6.90 -1.65
CA MET A 294 -6.14 -5.99 -2.46
C MET A 294 -6.76 -4.61 -2.69
N TYR A 295 -7.89 -4.30 -2.05
CA TYR A 295 -8.38 -2.92 -2.01
C TYR A 295 -7.40 -2.02 -1.24
N PRO A 296 -7.02 -0.82 -1.76
CA PRO A 296 -5.89 -0.07 -1.21
C PRO A 296 -6.08 0.43 0.22
N SER A 297 -7.31 0.68 0.65
CA SER A 297 -7.61 1.39 1.91
C SER A 297 -8.24 0.49 2.96
N ILE A 298 -7.87 0.70 4.22
CA ILE A 298 -8.50 0.05 5.37
C ILE A 298 -8.81 1.09 6.44
N SER A 299 -10.06 1.08 6.92
CA SER A 299 -10.47 2.01 7.98
C SER A 299 -9.90 1.55 9.32
N SER A 300 -9.45 2.51 10.14
CA SER A 300 -9.02 2.21 11.51
C SER A 300 -10.10 1.46 12.28
N GLY A 301 -9.69 0.51 13.10
CA GLY A 301 -10.64 -0.34 13.82
C GLY A 301 -11.33 -1.41 12.96
N THR A 302 -10.89 -1.62 11.71
CA THR A 302 -11.42 -2.68 10.83
C THR A 302 -10.45 -3.84 10.76
N ARG A 303 -10.99 -5.07 10.81
CA ARG A 303 -10.26 -6.29 10.49
C ARG A 303 -10.81 -6.89 9.19
N LYS A 304 -9.92 -7.14 8.26
CA LYS A 304 -10.19 -7.70 6.94
C LYS A 304 -9.03 -8.60 6.55
N VAL A 305 -9.20 -9.89 6.76
CA VAL A 305 -8.13 -10.87 6.53
C VAL A 305 -8.53 -11.94 5.52
N GLU A 306 -9.83 -12.09 5.25
CA GLU A 306 -10.33 -13.09 4.33
C GLU A 306 -10.12 -12.65 2.88
N LEU A 307 -9.65 -13.58 2.05
CA LEU A 307 -9.50 -13.36 0.62
C LEU A 307 -10.88 -13.38 -0.04
N ALA A 308 -11.20 -12.34 -0.81
CA ALA A 308 -12.40 -12.31 -1.63
C ALA A 308 -12.18 -13.05 -2.95
N ASP A 309 -13.27 -13.31 -3.67
CA ASP A 309 -13.21 -13.98 -4.98
C ASP A 309 -12.28 -13.26 -5.97
N ASP A 310 -12.25 -11.93 -5.95
CA ASP A 310 -11.37 -11.14 -6.82
C ASP A 310 -9.87 -11.40 -6.54
N ASP A 311 -9.50 -11.52 -5.26
CA ASP A 311 -8.14 -11.83 -4.83
C ASP A 311 -7.74 -13.26 -5.24
N ILE A 312 -8.64 -14.20 -5.02
CA ILE A 312 -8.45 -15.62 -5.34
C ILE A 312 -8.31 -15.82 -6.85
N MET A 313 -9.18 -15.20 -7.65
CA MET A 313 -9.08 -15.26 -9.10
C MET A 313 -7.78 -14.65 -9.61
N GLY A 314 -7.38 -13.48 -9.07
CA GLY A 314 -6.15 -12.81 -9.46
C GLY A 314 -4.90 -13.63 -9.14
N ILE A 315 -4.83 -14.24 -7.95
CA ILE A 315 -3.65 -15.00 -7.56
C ILE A 315 -3.56 -16.36 -8.28
N GLN A 316 -4.69 -17.01 -8.54
CA GLN A 316 -4.73 -18.27 -9.26
C GLN A 316 -4.40 -18.12 -10.75
N GLU A 317 -4.68 -16.96 -11.34
CA GLU A 317 -4.19 -16.60 -12.67
C GLU A 317 -2.64 -16.55 -12.73
N LEU A 318 -1.96 -16.20 -11.64
CA LEU A 318 -0.49 -16.19 -11.58
C LEU A 318 0.15 -17.54 -11.21
N TYR A 319 -0.47 -18.30 -10.31
CA TYR A 319 0.16 -19.48 -9.68
C TYR A 319 -0.63 -20.78 -9.80
N GLY A 320 -1.83 -20.74 -10.36
CA GLY A 320 -2.77 -21.85 -10.35
C GLY A 320 -3.43 -22.07 -8.98
N SER A 321 -4.55 -22.79 -8.98
CA SER A 321 -5.27 -23.17 -7.75
C SER A 321 -4.53 -24.26 -6.98
N ASN A 322 -4.56 -24.16 -5.65
CA ASN A 322 -4.13 -25.26 -4.79
C ASN A 322 -5.04 -26.49 -5.04
N PRO A 323 -4.50 -27.68 -5.34
CA PRO A 323 -5.31 -28.88 -5.54
C PRO A 323 -6.20 -29.27 -4.36
N ASN A 324 -5.86 -28.81 -3.15
CA ASN A 324 -6.62 -29.06 -1.93
C ASN A 324 -7.65 -27.95 -1.62
N TYR A 325 -7.66 -26.86 -2.39
CA TYR A 325 -8.63 -25.79 -2.23
C TYR A 325 -10.00 -26.23 -2.76
N ASN A 326 -11.00 -26.25 -1.89
CA ASN A 326 -12.35 -26.72 -2.19
C ASN A 326 -13.34 -25.57 -2.51
N GLY A 327 -12.84 -24.36 -2.76
CA GLY A 327 -13.67 -23.19 -3.04
C GLY A 327 -14.26 -22.53 -1.79
N ARG A 328 -13.78 -22.86 -0.59
CA ARG A 328 -14.14 -22.20 0.67
C ARG A 328 -12.88 -21.94 1.50
N SER A 329 -12.62 -20.68 1.81
CA SER A 329 -11.68 -20.32 2.90
C SER A 329 -12.21 -20.91 4.20
N GLN A 330 -11.36 -21.57 4.99
CA GLN A 330 -11.80 -22.09 6.30
C GLN A 330 -11.98 -20.91 7.25
N VAL A 331 -13.22 -20.75 7.73
CA VAL A 331 -13.68 -19.70 8.65
C VAL A 331 -13.04 -19.86 10.03
#